data_AF-D0P4G0-F1
#
_entry.id   AF-D0P4G0-F1
#
_cell.length_a   1.000
_cell.length_b   1.000
_cell.length_c   1.000
_cell.angle_alpha   90.00
_cell.angle_beta   90.00
_cell.angle_gamma   90.00
#
_symmetry.space_group_name_H-M   'P 1'
#
loop_
_entity.id
_entity.type
_entity.pdbx_description
1 polymer ?
#
loop_
_entity_poly.entity_id
_entity_poly.type
_entity_poly.pdbx_seq_one_letter_code
_entity_poly.pdbx_strand_id
1 'polypeptide(L)'
;MPLNSLQFIALGFAFVLTRNAIIQASSVTGTPPGFAIGTTGGGNATAVYPTTASELASYLGDNEPRVVVLSHEFDFTNTEGSTQRSEIIIAIQ
;
A
#
# COMPACT_ATOMS: atom_id res chain seq x y z
N MET A 1 26.77 -43.45 6.29
CA MET A 1 27.55 -42.59 7.20
C MET A 1 26.56 -41.57 7.79
N PRO A 2 26.33 -41.51 9.11
CA PRO A 2 25.39 -40.53 9.67
C PRO A 2 25.98 -39.12 9.58
N LEU A 3 25.15 -38.14 9.20
CA LEU A 3 25.51 -36.72 9.17
C LEU A 3 25.92 -36.27 10.58
N ASN A 4 26.92 -35.40 10.68
CA ASN A 4 27.45 -34.90 11.95
C ASN A 4 26.72 -33.62 12.43
N SER A 5 26.88 -33.25 13.70
CA SER A 5 26.11 -32.16 14.32
C SER A 5 26.28 -30.79 13.62
N LEU A 6 27.38 -30.57 12.89
CA LEU A 6 27.58 -29.36 12.09
C LEU A 6 26.68 -29.31 10.85
N GLN A 7 26.39 -30.45 10.22
CA GLN A 7 25.49 -30.52 9.06
C GLN A 7 24.02 -30.29 9.45
N PHE A 8 23.63 -30.61 10.69
CA PHE A 8 22.29 -30.33 11.21
C PHE A 8 22.08 -28.83 11.49
N ILE A 9 23.10 -28.13 12.01
CA ILE A 9 23.04 -26.67 12.23
C ILE A 9 23.00 -25.93 10.88
N ALA A 10 23.74 -26.40 9.88
CA ALA A 10 23.74 -25.82 8.53
C ALA A 10 22.38 -25.97 7.81
N LEU A 11 21.68 -27.10 7.97
CA LEU A 11 20.30 -27.25 7.45
C LEU A 11 19.29 -26.34 8.16
N GLY A 12 19.44 -26.11 9.46
CA GLY A 12 18.57 -25.22 10.24
C GLY A 12 18.74 -23.74 9.85
N PHE A 13 19.96 -23.30 9.55
CA PHE A 13 20.23 -21.94 9.08
C PHE A 13 19.84 -21.71 7.62
N ALA A 14 19.92 -22.73 6.75
CA ALA A 14 19.55 -22.60 5.35
C ALA A 14 18.02 -22.53 5.12
N PHE A 15 17.20 -22.99 6.06
CA PHE A 15 15.74 -22.98 5.91
C PHE A 15 15.08 -21.63 6.25
N VAL A 16 15.79 -20.70 6.90
CA VAL A 16 15.21 -19.46 7.47
C VAL A 16 15.44 -18.22 6.60
N LEU A 17 15.96 -18.34 5.37
CA LEU A 17 16.38 -17.16 4.60
C LEU A 17 15.70 -16.95 3.23
N THR A 18 14.63 -17.66 2.88
CA THR A 18 14.00 -17.39 1.57
C THR A 18 12.51 -17.64 1.54
N ARG A 19 11.77 -16.70 2.14
CA ARG A 19 10.35 -16.47 1.88
C ARG A 19 10.12 -14.97 1.57
N ASN A 20 10.90 -14.39 0.66
CA ASN A 20 10.48 -13.17 -0.02
C ASN A 20 9.34 -13.55 -0.97
N ALA A 21 8.10 -13.38 -0.52
CA ALA A 21 6.96 -13.42 -1.42
C ALA A 21 7.17 -12.31 -2.47
N ILE A 22 7.44 -12.70 -3.72
CA ILE A 22 7.31 -11.79 -4.85
C ILE A 22 5.81 -11.58 -5.01
N ILE A 23 5.25 -10.64 -4.24
CA ILE A 23 3.94 -10.10 -4.58
C ILE A 23 4.20 -9.28 -5.83
N GLN A 24 3.63 -9.71 -6.96
CA GLN A 24 3.64 -8.90 -8.16
C GLN A 24 2.91 -7.60 -7.83
N ALA A 25 3.68 -6.57 -7.56
CA ALA A 25 3.17 -5.21 -7.50
C ALA A 25 2.45 -4.96 -8.83
N SER A 26 1.21 -4.50 -8.73
CA SER A 26 0.53 -3.83 -9.83
C SER A 26 1.47 -2.73 -10.35
N SER A 27 2.21 -3.01 -11.41
CA SER A 27 3.15 -2.06 -11.99
C SER A 27 2.35 -0.97 -12.69
N VAL A 28 2.75 0.29 -12.53
CA VAL A 28 2.20 1.38 -13.34
C VAL A 28 2.45 1.06 -14.81
N THR A 29 1.39 0.79 -15.56
CA THR A 29 1.49 0.42 -16.98
C THR A 29 1.39 1.64 -17.88
N GLY A 30 2.42 1.88 -18.67
CA GLY A 30 2.47 2.98 -19.65
C GLY A 30 3.14 4.25 -19.13
N THR A 31 3.47 5.16 -20.05
CA THR A 31 4.10 6.45 -19.75
C THR A 31 3.04 7.55 -19.88
N PRO A 32 2.93 8.48 -18.92
CA PRO A 32 1.98 9.59 -19.02
C PRO A 32 2.31 10.47 -20.25
N PRO A 33 1.35 10.75 -21.14
CA PRO A 33 1.55 11.68 -22.26
C PRO A 33 1.33 13.15 -21.85
N GLY A 34 1.71 14.09 -22.71
CA GLY A 34 1.44 15.53 -22.55
C GLY A 34 2.27 16.22 -21.45
N PHE A 35 1.66 17.11 -20.67
CA PHE A 35 2.36 17.91 -19.65
C PHE A 35 2.95 17.09 -18.49
N ALA A 36 2.50 15.85 -18.30
CA ALA A 36 2.94 14.97 -17.23
C ALA A 36 4.01 13.94 -17.66
N ILE A 37 4.56 14.07 -18.88
CA ILE A 37 5.65 13.21 -19.37
C ILE A 37 6.82 13.27 -18.38
N GLY A 38 7.30 12.09 -17.95
CA GLY A 38 8.41 11.96 -17.00
C GLY A 38 8.00 11.78 -15.54
N THR A 39 6.70 11.78 -15.23
CA THR A 39 6.24 11.46 -13.86
C THR A 39 6.54 10.00 -13.51
N THR A 40 7.23 9.78 -12.39
CA THR A 40 7.59 8.44 -11.88
C THR A 40 6.71 7.96 -10.73
N GLY A 41 5.97 8.86 -10.06
CA GLY A 41 5.23 8.54 -8.84
C GLY A 41 6.15 7.97 -7.75
N GLY A 42 5.81 6.80 -7.21
CA GLY A 42 6.64 6.04 -6.27
C GLY A 42 7.92 5.42 -6.89
N GLY A 43 8.12 5.54 -8.20
CA GLY A 43 9.29 5.02 -8.90
C GLY A 43 9.48 3.52 -8.67
N ASN A 44 10.68 3.14 -8.23
CA ASN A 44 11.05 1.76 -7.94
C ASN A 44 10.90 1.40 -6.45
N ALA A 45 10.15 2.20 -5.67
CA ALA A 45 9.91 1.92 -4.27
C ALA A 45 9.18 0.58 -4.09
N THR A 46 9.50 -0.13 -3.01
CA THR A 46 8.87 -1.41 -2.68
C THR A 46 7.37 -1.22 -2.50
N ALA A 47 6.57 -2.08 -3.12
CA ALA A 47 5.13 -2.02 -3.00
C ALA A 47 4.68 -2.29 -1.56
N VAL A 48 3.85 -1.40 -1.04
CA VAL A 48 3.19 -1.53 0.27
C VAL A 48 1.73 -1.90 0.06
N TYR A 49 1.23 -2.77 0.93
CA TYR A 49 -0.14 -3.30 0.88
C TYR A 49 -0.84 -2.92 2.18
N PRO A 50 -1.52 -1.75 2.23
CA PRO A 50 -2.31 -1.38 3.40
C PRO A 50 -3.41 -2.40 3.64
N THR A 51 -3.78 -2.59 4.91
CA THR A 51 -4.88 -3.49 5.32
C THR A 51 -6.06 -2.73 5.91
N THR A 52 -5.86 -1.45 6.25
CA THR A 52 -6.89 -0.58 6.82
C THR A 52 -6.91 0.79 6.14
N ALA A 53 -8.05 1.48 6.21
CA ALA A 53 -8.22 2.83 5.66
C ALA A 53 -7.28 3.85 6.32
N SER A 54 -6.98 3.69 7.61
CA SER A 54 -6.03 4.55 8.33
C SER A 54 -4.58 4.36 7.85
N GLU A 55 -4.16 3.12 7.59
CA GLU A 55 -2.84 2.84 7.01
C GLU A 55 -2.72 3.41 5.60
N LEU A 56 -3.78 3.25 4.79
CA LEU A 56 -3.83 3.83 3.46
C LEU A 56 -3.68 5.36 3.51
N ALA A 57 -4.43 6.04 4.38
CA ALA A 57 -4.31 7.47 4.57
C ALA A 57 -2.91 7.90 5.03
N SER A 58 -2.28 7.12 5.91
CA SER A 58 -0.91 7.38 6.37
C SER A 58 0.12 7.22 5.25
N TYR A 59 0.02 6.17 4.43
CA TYR A 59 0.97 5.92 3.33
C TYR A 59 0.83 6.91 2.18
N LEU A 60 -0.36 7.49 2.00
CA LEU A 60 -0.59 8.53 0.98
C LEU A 60 -0.22 9.93 1.47
N GLY A 61 -0.24 10.17 2.79
CA GLY A 61 0.04 11.47 3.39
C GLY A 61 1.50 11.70 3.76
N ASP A 62 2.38 10.72 3.57
CA ASP A 62 3.79 10.89 3.87
C ASP A 62 4.58 11.52 2.72
N ASN A 63 5.79 11.98 3.04
CA ASN A 63 6.70 12.61 2.09
C ASN A 63 7.69 11.61 1.47
N GLU A 64 7.47 10.30 1.65
CA GLU A 64 8.34 9.27 1.10
C GLU A 64 7.80 8.76 -0.25
N PRO A 65 8.67 8.49 -1.23
CA PRO A 65 8.22 7.85 -2.46
C PRO A 65 7.74 6.43 -2.17
N ARG A 66 6.44 6.18 -2.39
CA ARG A 66 5.80 4.87 -2.19
C ARG A 66 5.00 4.41 -3.39
N VAL A 67 4.98 3.09 -3.58
CA VAL A 67 4.04 2.41 -4.46
C VAL A 67 3.00 1.72 -3.59
N VAL A 68 1.79 2.27 -3.51
CA VAL A 68 0.70 1.74 -2.68
C VAL A 68 -0.22 0.90 -3.55
N VAL A 69 -0.36 -0.39 -3.23
CA VAL A 69 -1.21 -1.32 -4.00
C VAL A 69 -2.49 -1.61 -3.25
N LEU A 70 -3.62 -1.29 -3.87
CA LEU A 70 -4.96 -1.57 -3.34
C LEU A 70 -5.39 -2.96 -3.80
N SER A 71 -5.51 -3.90 -2.87
CA SER A 71 -5.89 -5.30 -3.15
C SER A 71 -7.34 -5.63 -2.78
N HIS A 72 -8.03 -4.72 -2.10
CA HIS A 72 -9.40 -4.87 -1.61
C HIS A 72 -10.07 -3.50 -1.44
N GLU A 73 -11.35 -3.52 -1.06
CA GLU A 73 -12.14 -2.32 -0.80
C GLU A 73 -11.73 -1.67 0.52
N PHE A 74 -11.47 -0.37 0.48
CA PHE A 74 -11.25 0.47 1.67
C PHE A 74 -12.47 1.36 1.86
N ASP A 75 -13.27 1.08 2.90
CA ASP A 75 -14.46 1.87 3.20
C ASP A 75 -14.09 3.10 4.04
N PHE A 76 -14.25 4.29 3.45
CA PHE A 76 -14.12 5.60 4.10
C PHE A 76 -15.49 6.21 4.45
N THR A 77 -16.59 5.49 4.23
CA THR A 77 -17.93 6.00 4.53
C THR A 77 -18.05 6.23 6.04
N ASN A 78 -18.52 7.42 6.41
CA ASN A 78 -18.65 7.88 7.80
C ASN A 78 -17.32 8.02 8.58
N THR A 79 -16.15 7.82 7.98
CA THR A 79 -14.87 7.99 8.71
C THR A 79 -14.56 9.46 9.00
N GLU A 80 -15.08 10.38 8.20
CA GLU A 80 -14.90 11.84 8.34
C GLU A 80 -16.13 12.54 8.94
N GLY A 81 -17.12 11.76 9.40
CA GLY A 81 -18.39 12.27 9.91
C GLY A 81 -19.38 12.65 8.80
N SER A 82 -20.55 13.16 9.21
CA SER A 82 -21.64 13.58 8.32
C SER A 82 -22.02 15.01 8.65
N THR A 83 -21.99 15.90 7.65
CA THR A 83 -22.43 17.29 7.79
C THR A 83 -23.86 17.42 7.32
N GLN A 84 -24.79 17.62 8.24
CA GLN A 84 -26.17 17.99 7.91
C GLN A 84 -26.24 19.50 7.69
N ARG A 85 -26.45 19.91 6.45
CA ARG A 85 -26.72 21.30 6.11
C ARG A 85 -28.21 21.58 6.34
N SER A 86 -28.52 22.29 7.42
CA SER A 86 -29.85 22.87 7.62
C SER A 86 -29.98 24.12 6.76
N GLU A 87 -30.76 24.04 5.68
CA GLU A 87 -31.19 25.23 4.94
C GLU A 87 -32.31 25.90 5.73
N ILE A 88 -32.06 27.12 6.23
CA ILE A 88 -33.11 28.00 6.71
C ILE A 88 -33.84 28.55 5.48
N ILE A 89 -35.00 27.96 5.16
CA ILE A 89 -35.95 28.59 4.25
C ILE A 89 -36.61 29.70 5.08
N ILE A 90 -36.16 30.94 4.90
CA ILE A 90 -36.85 32.11 5.46
C ILE A 90 -38.21 32.16 4.76
N ALA A 91 -39.25 31.70 5.44
CA ALA A 91 -40.62 31.92 5.00
C ALA A 91 -40.87 33.44 5.01
N ILE A 92 -40.99 34.02 3.82
CA ILE A 92 -41.56 35.36 3.64
C ILE A 92 -43.06 35.21 3.95
N GLN A 93 -43.44 35.49 5.20
CA GLN A 93 -44.83 35.75 5.62
C GLN A 93 -44.87 37.16 6.21
#